data_AF-A0A8K0GFI9-F1
#
_entry.id   AF-A0A8K0GFI9-F1
#
_cell.length_a   1.000
_cell.length_b   1.000
_cell.length_c   1.000
_cell.angle_alpha   90.00
_cell.angle_beta   90.00
_cell.angle_gamma   90.00
#
_symmetry.space_group_name_H-M   'P 1'
#
loop_
_entity.id
_entity.type
_entity.pdbx_description
1 polymer ?
#
loop_
_entity_poly.entity_id
_entity_poly.type
_entity_poly.pdbx_seq_one_letter_code
_entity_poly.pdbx_strand_id
1 'polypeptide(L)'
;MKQHFKRIKRLIAWRRQYLRQIRKFCEEEQNIFYLNEAWVNTGHTNNKVWQDMTITNQRQAFLEGLSTVLKNPTGKGKRLIICHIGLENGFIEGDLLIFEGNKDGDYHDEVDSHRFESWKNHKECIHCSRQCVIPQQEIKCPVNIKLQKGGPTRILVN
;
A
#
# COMPACT_ATOMS: atom_id res chain seq x y z
N MET A 1 -29.45 2.72 18.00
CA MET A 1 -29.67 3.38 16.69
C MET A 1 -29.07 4.79 16.56
N LYS A 2 -29.24 5.71 17.52
CA LYS A 2 -28.76 7.12 17.39
C LYS A 2 -27.24 7.26 17.20
N GLN A 3 -26.42 6.41 17.84
CA GLN A 3 -24.95 6.45 17.74
C GLN A 3 -24.43 6.12 16.33
N HIS A 4 -25.07 5.16 15.66
CA HIS A 4 -24.71 4.73 14.30
C HIS A 4 -24.96 5.86 13.28
N PHE A 5 -26.11 6.52 13.39
CA PHE A 5 -26.46 7.66 12.54
C PHE A 5 -25.52 8.87 12.74
N LYS A 6 -25.10 9.13 13.99
CA LYS A 6 -24.10 10.18 14.30
C LYS A 6 -22.74 9.86 13.67
N ARG A 7 -22.34 8.59 13.62
CA ARG A 7 -21.10 8.14 12.97
C ARG A 7 -21.13 8.37 11.45
N ILE A 8 -22.23 8.01 10.79
CA ILE A 8 -22.39 8.19 9.34
C ILE A 8 -22.36 9.68 8.96
N LYS A 9 -23.07 10.54 9.70
CA LYS A 9 -23.04 11.99 9.46
C LYS A 9 -21.63 12.58 9.56
N ARG A 10 -20.86 12.14 10.54
CA ARG A 10 -19.46 12.57 10.72
C ARG A 10 -18.58 12.12 9.55
N LEU A 11 -18.73 10.87 9.09
CA LEU A 11 -17.98 10.35 7.94
C LEU A 11 -18.29 11.13 6.67
N ILE A 12 -19.56 11.44 6.40
CA ILE A 12 -19.96 12.25 5.23
C ILE A 12 -19.33 13.65 5.31
N ALA A 13 -19.35 14.28 6.48
CA ALA A 13 -18.73 15.60 6.68
C ALA A 13 -17.23 15.56 6.40
N TRP A 14 -16.52 14.55 6.91
CA TRP A 14 -15.09 14.36 6.66
C TRP A 14 -14.77 14.11 5.19
N ARG A 15 -15.54 13.26 4.50
CA ARG A 15 -15.36 13.03 3.05
C ARG A 15 -15.56 14.31 2.26
N ARG A 16 -16.58 15.12 2.59
CA ARG A 16 -16.81 16.42 1.93
C ARG A 16 -15.66 17.39 2.17
N GLN A 17 -15.17 17.46 3.41
CA GLN A 17 -14.02 18.32 3.76
C GLN A 17 -12.74 17.87 3.05
N TYR A 18 -12.50 16.57 2.97
CA TYR A 18 -11.39 15.98 2.23
C TYR A 18 -11.45 16.36 0.74
N LEU A 19 -12.58 16.14 0.08
CA LEU A 19 -12.74 16.46 -1.34
C LEU A 19 -12.56 17.95 -1.64
N ARG A 20 -13.04 18.84 -0.76
CA ARG A 20 -12.80 20.29 -0.88
C ARG A 20 -11.32 20.66 -0.78
N GLN A 21 -10.58 19.99 0.09
CA GLN A 21 -9.14 20.21 0.23
C GLN A 21 -8.37 19.72 -0.99
N ILE A 22 -8.64 18.48 -1.46
CA ILE A 22 -8.03 17.96 -2.69
C ILE A 22 -8.27 18.90 -3.87
N ARG A 23 -9.51 19.37 -4.05
CA ARG A 23 -9.83 20.34 -5.10
C ARG A 23 -9.01 21.63 -4.98
N LYS A 24 -8.88 22.17 -3.77
CA LYS A 24 -8.07 23.36 -3.52
C LYS A 24 -6.59 23.13 -3.88
N PHE A 25 -6.02 21.98 -3.53
CA PHE A 25 -4.63 21.65 -3.88
C PHE A 25 -4.42 21.52 -5.39
N CYS A 26 -5.40 20.96 -6.10
CA CYS A 26 -5.38 20.96 -7.57
C CYS A 26 -5.47 22.39 -8.15
N GLU A 27 -6.33 23.25 -7.61
CA GLU A 27 -6.47 24.64 -8.03
C GLU A 27 -5.21 25.48 -7.74
N GLU A 28 -4.44 25.11 -6.70
CA GLU A 28 -3.16 25.73 -6.35
C GLU A 28 -1.96 25.10 -7.08
N GLU A 29 -2.19 24.19 -8.04
CA GLU A 29 -1.15 23.46 -8.79
C GLU A 29 -0.11 22.76 -7.87
N GLN A 30 -0.56 22.30 -6.70
CA GLN A 30 0.28 21.56 -5.77
C GLN A 30 0.37 20.09 -6.16
N ASN A 31 1.56 19.52 -6.02
CA ASN A 31 1.78 18.10 -6.20
C ASN A 31 1.07 17.30 -5.08
N ILE A 32 0.19 16.38 -5.49
CA ILE A 32 -0.53 15.48 -4.58
C ILE A 32 0.12 14.09 -4.64
N PHE A 33 0.61 13.63 -3.50
CA PHE A 33 1.31 12.35 -3.37
C PHE A 33 0.41 11.32 -2.73
N TYR A 34 0.10 10.24 -3.43
CA TYR A 34 -0.69 9.14 -2.94
C TYR A 34 0.21 8.09 -2.30
N LEU A 35 -0.05 7.77 -1.04
CA LEU A 35 0.56 6.66 -0.34
C LEU A 35 -0.47 5.54 -0.23
N ASN A 36 -0.11 4.34 -0.69
CA ASN A 36 -0.94 3.17 -0.47
C ASN A 36 -0.11 1.98 0.01
N GLU A 37 -0.79 1.09 0.70
CA GLU A 37 -0.26 -0.20 1.14
C GLU A 37 -1.04 -1.34 0.48
N ALA A 38 -0.32 -2.38 0.08
CA ALA A 38 -0.88 -3.61 -0.43
C ALA A 38 -0.08 -4.80 0.10
N TRP A 39 -0.66 -5.99 0.02
CA TRP A 39 0.05 -7.22 0.36
C TRP A 39 -0.22 -8.30 -0.69
N VAL A 40 0.78 -9.16 -0.91
CA VAL A 40 0.69 -10.31 -1.79
C VAL A 40 1.33 -11.52 -1.11
N ASN A 41 0.75 -12.70 -1.32
CA ASN A 41 1.33 -13.93 -0.82
C ASN A 41 2.34 -14.48 -1.82
N THR A 42 3.45 -15.03 -1.35
CA THR A 42 4.49 -15.65 -2.20
C THR A 42 3.96 -16.83 -3.01
N GLY A 43 3.00 -17.58 -2.47
CA GLY A 43 2.26 -18.63 -3.17
C GLY A 43 0.98 -18.14 -3.86
N HIS A 44 0.86 -16.84 -4.16
CA HIS A 44 -0.31 -16.32 -4.87
C HIS A 44 -0.37 -16.91 -6.28
N THR A 45 -1.36 -17.76 -6.53
CA THR A 45 -1.58 -18.44 -7.81
C THR A 45 -3.06 -18.47 -8.15
N ASN A 46 -3.37 -18.63 -9.44
CA ASN A 46 -4.74 -18.82 -9.88
C ASN A 46 -5.28 -20.17 -9.38
N ASN A 47 -6.55 -20.21 -8.96
CA ASN A 47 -7.21 -21.44 -8.52
C ASN A 47 -7.26 -22.52 -9.61
N LYS A 48 -7.19 -22.10 -10.88
CA LYS A 48 -7.13 -22.98 -12.04
C LYS A 48 -5.90 -22.59 -12.85
N VAL A 49 -4.98 -23.53 -13.00
CA VAL A 49 -3.83 -23.43 -13.88
C VAL A 49 -3.95 -24.58 -14.86
N TRP A 50 -3.74 -24.33 -16.15
CA TRP A 50 -3.66 -25.40 -17.13
C TRP A 50 -2.46 -26.29 -16.80
N GLN A 51 -2.72 -27.57 -16.57
CA GLN A 51 -1.68 -28.57 -16.35
C GLN A 51 -1.70 -29.53 -17.52
N ASP A 52 -0.57 -29.65 -18.20
CA ASP A 52 -0.39 -30.68 -19.22
C ASP A 52 -0.12 -32.02 -18.51
N MET A 53 -1.06 -32.96 -18.69
CA MET A 53 -0.99 -34.30 -18.09
C MET A 53 -0.19 -35.28 -18.95
N THR A 54 0.25 -34.88 -20.15
CA THR A 54 0.99 -35.77 -21.08
C THR A 54 2.48 -35.84 -20.76
N ILE A 55 3.02 -34.80 -20.12
CA ILE A 55 4.43 -34.71 -19.74
C ILE A 55 4.63 -35.34 -18.36
N THR A 56 5.28 -36.49 -18.31
CA THR A 56 5.45 -37.24 -17.04
C THR A 56 6.73 -36.89 -16.28
N ASN A 57 7.74 -36.34 -16.95
CA ASN A 57 9.02 -36.01 -16.33
C ASN A 57 9.75 -34.86 -17.04
N GLN A 58 10.72 -34.26 -16.34
CA GLN A 58 11.51 -33.10 -16.82
C GLN A 58 12.29 -33.37 -18.10
N ARG A 59 12.81 -34.60 -18.26
CA ARG A 59 13.61 -34.97 -19.42
C ARG A 59 12.76 -35.03 -20.70
N GLN A 60 11.56 -35.59 -20.59
CA GLN A 60 10.59 -35.63 -21.68
C GLN A 60 10.16 -34.21 -22.09
N ALA A 61 9.84 -33.36 -21.10
CA ALA A 61 9.50 -31.95 -21.35
C ALA A 61 10.60 -31.24 -22.15
N PHE A 62 11.85 -31.38 -21.70
CA PHE A 62 13.00 -30.76 -22.36
C PHE A 62 13.20 -31.24 -23.80
N LEU A 63 13.06 -32.55 -24.05
CA LEU A 63 13.21 -33.13 -25.39
C LEU A 63 12.10 -32.69 -26.36
N GLU A 64 10.89 -32.46 -25.84
CA GLU A 64 9.73 -32.00 -26.62
C GLU A 64 9.65 -30.47 -26.73
N GLY A 65 10.60 -29.73 -26.13
CA GLY A 65 10.60 -28.26 -26.12
C GLY A 65 9.53 -27.65 -25.21
N LEU A 66 9.00 -28.44 -24.27
CA LEU A 66 7.95 -28.07 -23.32
C LEU A 66 8.55 -27.76 -21.94
N SER A 67 7.89 -26.89 -21.17
CA SER A 67 8.26 -26.67 -19.77
C SER A 67 7.53 -27.65 -18.87
N THR A 68 8.20 -28.19 -17.84
CA THR A 68 7.45 -28.83 -16.75
C THR A 68 6.58 -27.80 -16.05
N VAL A 69 5.30 -28.12 -15.94
CA VAL A 69 4.24 -27.29 -15.35
C VAL A 69 4.70 -26.62 -14.05
N LEU A 70 4.32 -25.35 -13.88
CA LEU A 70 4.52 -24.61 -12.65
C LEU A 70 3.85 -25.39 -11.51
N LYS A 71 4.65 -25.94 -10.59
CA LYS A 71 4.08 -26.65 -9.43
C LYS A 71 3.22 -25.66 -8.66
N ASN A 72 1.95 -26.01 -8.45
CA ASN A 72 1.11 -25.23 -7.55
C ASN A 72 1.83 -25.15 -6.20
N PRO A 73 1.94 -23.96 -5.60
CA PRO A 73 2.59 -23.83 -4.32
C PRO A 73 1.78 -24.63 -3.29
N THR A 74 2.48 -25.33 -2.40
CA THR A 74 1.87 -26.20 -1.37
C THR A 74 0.99 -25.40 -0.39
N GLY A 75 1.10 -24.07 -0.38
CA GLY A 75 0.26 -23.17 0.38
C GLY A 75 0.44 -21.71 -0.05
N LYS A 76 -0.18 -20.78 0.67
CA LYS A 76 -0.07 -19.34 0.41
C LYS A 76 1.37 -18.83 0.59
N GLY A 77 2.21 -19.52 1.37
CA GLY A 77 3.54 -19.05 1.70
C GLY A 77 3.52 -17.75 2.51
N LYS A 78 4.68 -17.09 2.60
CA LYS A 78 4.84 -15.84 3.34
C LYS A 78 4.16 -14.67 2.62
N ARG A 79 3.84 -13.62 3.38
CA ARG A 79 3.24 -12.38 2.87
C ARG A 79 4.33 -11.36 2.58
N LEU A 80 4.28 -10.73 1.42
CA LEU A 80 5.04 -9.54 1.09
C LEU A 80 4.12 -8.34 1.24
N ILE A 81 4.55 -7.37 2.05
CA ILE A 81 3.88 -6.09 2.23
C ILE A 81 4.61 -5.07 1.37
N ILE A 82 3.83 -4.31 0.60
CA ILE A 82 4.28 -3.35 -0.38
C ILE A 82 3.68 -2.00 -0.02
N CYS A 83 4.53 -0.99 0.17
CA CYS A 83 4.13 0.39 0.34
C CYS A 83 4.84 1.23 -0.71
N HIS A 84 4.11 2.12 -1.37
CA HIS A 84 4.65 2.96 -2.44
C HIS A 84 4.02 4.34 -2.44
N ILE A 85 4.83 5.34 -2.76
CA ILE A 85 4.36 6.70 -3.09
C ILE A 85 4.18 6.83 -4.60
N GLY A 86 3.02 7.35 -5.01
CA GLY A 86 2.73 7.72 -6.39
C GLY A 86 2.24 9.16 -6.50
N LEU A 87 2.36 9.69 -7.71
CA LEU A 87 1.84 10.97 -8.18
C LEU A 87 0.78 10.69 -9.26
N GLU A 88 0.19 11.76 -9.81
CA GLU A 88 -0.74 11.65 -10.95
C GLU A 88 -0.10 10.96 -12.18
N ASN A 89 1.21 11.16 -12.39
CA ASN A 89 1.97 10.61 -13.51
C ASN A 89 2.59 9.22 -13.23
N GLY A 90 2.32 8.62 -12.07
CA GLY A 90 2.78 7.27 -11.73
C GLY A 90 3.61 7.19 -10.45
N PHE A 91 4.32 6.07 -10.28
CA PHE A 91 5.10 5.80 -9.08
C PHE A 91 6.42 6.55 -9.06
N ILE A 92 6.85 6.99 -7.88
CA ILE A 92 8.12 7.69 -7.71
C ILE A 92 9.27 6.69 -7.63
N GLU A 93 10.20 6.76 -8.57
CA GLU A 93 11.35 5.86 -8.57
C GLU A 93 12.15 5.98 -7.26
N GLY A 94 12.43 4.82 -6.64
CA GLY A 94 13.16 4.75 -5.38
C GLY A 94 12.31 4.85 -4.11
N ASP A 95 11.00 5.13 -4.21
CA ASP A 95 10.06 5.20 -3.08
C ASP A 95 9.23 3.91 -2.88
N LEU A 96 9.79 2.77 -3.31
CA LEU A 96 9.22 1.46 -3.07
C LEU A 96 9.75 0.88 -1.76
N LEU A 97 8.85 0.59 -0.83
CA LEU A 97 9.13 -0.18 0.39
C LEU A 97 8.50 -1.57 0.25
N ILE A 98 9.33 -2.61 0.26
CA ILE A 98 8.89 -4.01 0.29
C ILE A 98 9.52 -4.69 1.48
N PHE A 99 8.72 -5.41 2.26
CA PHE A 99 9.23 -6.26 3.33
C PHE A 99 8.35 -7.50 3.52
N GLU A 100 8.91 -8.50 4.16
CA GLU A 100 8.21 -9.74 4.49
C GLU A 100 7.43 -9.59 5.80
N GLY A 101 6.16 -9.98 5.76
CA GLY A 101 5.31 -10.16 6.93
C GLY A 101 5.54 -11.54 7.56
N ASN A 102 5.58 -11.57 8.89
CA ASN A 102 5.91 -12.74 9.70
C ASN A 102 4.76 -13.22 10.58
N LYS A 103 3.61 -12.53 10.58
CA LYS A 103 2.44 -12.82 11.41
C LYS A 103 1.31 -13.40 10.58
N ASP A 104 0.66 -14.40 11.14
CA ASP A 104 -0.63 -14.89 10.66
C ASP A 104 -1.74 -13.97 11.18
N GLY A 105 -2.47 -13.31 10.28
CA GLY A 105 -3.56 -12.39 10.66
C GLY A 105 -3.70 -11.16 9.78
N ASP A 106 -4.24 -10.07 10.37
CA ASP A 106 -4.33 -8.75 9.73
C ASP A 106 -2.92 -8.18 9.51
N TYR A 107 -2.63 -7.79 8.28
CA TYR A 107 -1.32 -7.27 7.88
C TYR A 107 -1.07 -5.87 8.45
N HIS A 108 -2.13 -5.13 8.81
CA HIS A 108 -2.00 -3.80 9.40
C HIS A 108 -1.22 -3.81 10.73
N ASP A 109 -1.13 -4.94 11.43
CA ASP A 109 -0.34 -5.10 12.66
C ASP A 109 1.15 -5.36 12.40
N GLU A 110 1.55 -5.51 11.14
CA GLU A 110 2.93 -5.75 10.70
C GLU A 110 3.59 -4.47 10.17
N VAL A 111 2.78 -3.46 9.87
CA VAL A 111 3.21 -2.12 9.46
C VAL A 111 3.64 -1.35 10.68
N ASP A 112 4.90 -1.57 11.05
CA ASP A 112 5.51 -0.88 12.18
C ASP A 112 5.75 0.60 11.84
N SER A 113 5.30 1.50 12.73
CA SER A 113 5.55 2.94 12.61
C SER A 113 7.03 3.24 12.51
N HIS A 114 7.89 2.48 13.20
CA HIS A 114 9.34 2.67 13.13
C HIS A 114 9.90 2.36 11.74
N ARG A 115 9.42 1.29 11.08
CA ARG A 115 9.83 0.96 9.70
C ARG A 115 9.36 2.03 8.73
N PHE A 116 8.13 2.48 8.87
CA PHE A 116 7.56 3.53 8.03
C PHE A 116 8.32 4.86 8.20
N GLU A 117 8.58 5.29 9.43
CA GLU A 117 9.35 6.49 9.74
C GLU A 117 10.80 6.37 9.26
N SER A 118 11.44 5.21 9.46
CA SER A 118 12.81 4.97 8.98
C SER A 118 12.88 5.06 7.46
N TRP A 119 11.93 4.45 6.74
CA TRP A 119 11.84 4.56 5.28
C TRP A 119 11.62 6.01 4.85
N LYS A 120 10.72 6.73 5.51
CA LYS A 120 10.42 8.15 5.25
C LYS A 120 11.58 9.09 5.58
N ASN A 121 12.40 8.78 6.58
CA ASN A 121 13.51 9.66 7.01
C ASN A 121 14.81 9.33 6.26
N HIS A 122 15.05 8.05 5.95
CA HIS A 122 16.19 7.61 5.16
C HIS A 122 16.07 8.07 3.70
N LYS A 123 14.84 8.16 3.21
CA LYS A 123 14.50 8.82 1.98
C LYS A 123 14.05 10.21 2.40
N GLU A 124 14.96 11.17 2.64
CA GLU A 124 14.57 12.57 2.43
C GLU A 124 13.85 12.55 1.10
N CYS A 125 12.52 12.61 1.10
CA CYS A 125 11.76 12.40 -0.11
C CYS A 125 12.17 13.60 -0.95
N ILE A 126 13.11 13.40 -1.88
CA ILE A 126 13.85 14.47 -2.56
C ILE A 126 12.84 15.34 -3.33
N HIS A 127 11.67 14.77 -3.62
CA HIS A 127 10.49 15.41 -4.20
C HIS A 127 9.57 16.18 -3.23
N CYS A 128 9.65 15.92 -1.92
CA CYS A 128 8.76 16.44 -0.88
C CYS A 128 9.33 17.68 -0.15
N SER A 129 10.32 18.34 -0.74
CA SER A 129 10.92 19.58 -0.21
C SER A 129 10.03 20.83 -0.40
N ARG A 130 8.94 20.72 -1.17
CA ARG A 130 7.95 21.78 -1.36
C ARG A 130 6.57 21.32 -0.93
N GLN A 131 6.16 21.70 0.28
CA GLN A 131 4.78 21.69 0.79
C GLN A 131 3.84 20.67 0.11
N CYS A 132 4.03 19.38 0.40
CA CYS A 132 3.27 18.31 -0.21
C CYS A 132 2.11 17.85 0.68
N VAL A 133 1.04 17.39 0.05
CA VAL A 133 -0.11 16.79 0.74
C VAL A 133 -0.11 15.30 0.45
N ILE A 134 -0.05 14.50 1.53
CA ILE A 134 -0.21 13.05 1.47
C ILE A 134 -1.62 12.71 1.97
N PRO A 135 -2.56 12.38 1.09
CA PRO A 135 -3.87 11.89 1.50
C PRO A 135 -3.70 10.45 2.00
N GLN A 136 -3.50 10.27 3.30
CA GLN A 136 -3.50 8.94 3.90
C GLN A 136 -4.94 8.45 4.12
N GLN A 137 -5.26 7.24 3.63
CA GLN A 137 -6.35 6.46 4.23
C GLN A 137 -5.89 5.98 5.61
N GLU A 138 -6.81 5.83 6.56
CA GLU A 138 -6.53 5.51 7.97
C GLU A 138 -5.70 4.20 8.11
N ILE A 139 -4.38 4.30 8.01
CA ILE A 139 -3.47 3.28 8.49
C ILE A 139 -3.49 3.42 10.01
N LYS A 140 -3.87 2.35 10.72
CA LYS A 140 -3.75 2.27 12.19
C LYS A 140 -2.27 2.14 12.61
N CYS A 141 -1.36 2.92 12.05
CA CYS A 141 -0.02 3.01 12.62
C CYS A 141 -0.10 3.97 13.82
N PRO A 142 0.36 3.58 15.02
CA PRO A 142 0.48 4.48 16.17
C PRO A 142 1.70 5.38 15.97
N VAL A 143 1.81 6.04 14.82
CA VAL A 143 2.72 7.17 14.68
C VAL A 143 2.14 8.23 15.62
N ASN A 144 2.91 8.63 16.63
CA ASN A 144 2.64 9.81 17.45
C ASN A 144 2.79 11.08 16.57
N ILE A 145 1.99 11.17 15.50
CA ILE A 145 1.67 12.42 14.86
C ILE A 145 0.86 13.14 15.92
N LYS A 146 1.39 14.26 16.42
CA LYS A 146 0.59 15.20 17.21
C LYS A 146 -0.54 15.68 16.31
N LEU A 147 -1.64 14.94 16.29
CA LEU A 147 -2.90 15.33 15.68
C LEU A 147 -3.37 16.53 16.49
N GLN A 148 -3.17 17.75 15.98
CA GLN A 148 -3.82 18.92 16.55
C GLN A 148 -5.32 18.67 16.45
N LYS A 149 -5.98 18.49 17.60
CA LYS A 149 -7.43 18.33 17.66
C LYS A 149 -8.07 19.64 17.18
N GLY A 150 -8.64 19.62 15.98
CA GLY A 150 -9.49 20.69 15.46
C GLY A 150 -8.82 21.64 14.47
N GLY A 151 -8.36 21.13 13.33
CA GLY A 151 -7.82 21.94 12.22
C GLY A 151 -7.28 21.06 11.09
N PRO A 152 -6.99 21.62 9.89
CA PRO A 152 -6.45 20.85 8.77
C PRO A 152 -5.12 20.20 9.15
N THR A 153 -4.94 18.94 8.77
CA THR A 153 -3.67 18.22 8.90
C THR A 153 -2.64 18.87 7.99
N ARG A 154 -1.95 19.90 8.50
CA ARG A 154 -0.72 20.41 7.90
C ARG A 154 0.43 19.61 8.49
N ILE A 155 1.06 18.78 7.66
CA ILE A 155 2.41 18.32 7.94
C ILE A 155 3.31 19.48 7.49
N LEU A 156 3.70 20.34 8.43
CA LEU A 156 4.78 21.28 8.20
C LEU A 156 6.07 20.49 8.31
N VAL A 157 6.74 20.30 7.17
CA VAL A 157 8.10 19.80 7.10
C VAL A 157 8.99 21.01 7.38
N ASN A 158 9.74 20.97 8.50
CA ASN A 158 10.86 21.90 8.71
C ASN A 158 12.07 21.37 7.94
#